data_AF-A0A947R9E5-F1
#
_entry.id   AF-A0A947R9E5-F1
#
_cell.length_a   1.000
_cell.length_b   1.000
_cell.length_c   1.000
_cell.angle_alpha   90.00
_cell.angle_beta   90.00
_cell.angle_gamma   90.00
#
_symmetry.space_group_name_H-M   'P 1'
#
loop_
_entity.id
_entity.type
_entity.pdbx_description
1 polymer ?
#
loop_
_entity_poly.entity_id
_entity_poly.type
_entity_poly.pdbx_seq_one_letter_code
_entity_poly.pdbx_strand_id
1 'polypeptide(L)'
;MNFIQCPFCNCEYRIDPEFVGNTIKCQKCEKSFEAIHVYQKNRKPNLEDLALAYDAITKEQLEEALSIKKAEDQLGNAVNIEDIFLQKGMIDPEQLEMLKEINQFLELRLLDKKFGKIAINKGFLTDREVKLALSVQAINFKKKKYCRLIGDILIESGVMNESQRDEILMEQKRLDGVLPQKANESTAEGPKQDIKQKFRAFVQDVRDANIQNLIITFTQRRALIVISAIALITVSLIIYAATVKPKNYKNVSDSSFLSKIFEKDKRYFVYPFKYSTTLSDQAFLNLEMDVEFTDINGFEEFERKEARLRHAFNLVFNPRSYRQVKGEKKIHTTLKRIFRAQMDVDITNVYVTKYILTEPPESDGEDRPIDDTAFKFFKLK
;
A
#
# COMPACT_ATOMS: atom_id res chain seq x y z
N MET A 1 -19.18 5.88 -20.68
CA MET A 1 -20.07 6.02 -19.51
C MET A 1 -19.25 6.62 -18.39
N ASN A 2 -19.74 7.73 -17.85
CA ASN A 2 -19.07 8.53 -16.84
C ASN A 2 -19.55 8.08 -15.45
N PHE A 3 -18.60 7.86 -14.55
CA PHE A 3 -18.89 7.52 -13.16
C PHE A 3 -18.34 8.61 -12.25
N ILE A 4 -19.06 8.86 -11.18
CA ILE A 4 -18.63 9.75 -10.10
C ILE A 4 -18.80 9.02 -8.78
N GLN A 5 -17.99 9.38 -7.79
CA GLN A 5 -18.14 8.92 -6.42
C GLN A 5 -18.65 10.05 -5.55
N CYS A 6 -19.70 9.77 -4.77
CA CYS A 6 -20.13 10.71 -3.75
C CYS A 6 -19.03 10.83 -2.68
N PRO A 7 -18.51 12.04 -2.40
CA PRO A 7 -17.39 12.23 -1.46
C PRO A 7 -17.79 11.92 0.00
N PHE A 8 -19.09 11.82 0.29
CA PHE A 8 -19.60 11.60 1.64
C PHE A 8 -19.84 10.13 1.97
N CYS A 9 -20.18 9.30 0.99
CA CYS A 9 -20.53 7.89 1.22
C CYS A 9 -19.81 6.90 0.30
N ASN A 10 -18.96 7.38 -0.61
CA ASN A 10 -18.28 6.60 -1.67
C ASN A 10 -19.21 5.79 -2.57
N CYS A 11 -20.47 6.18 -2.63
CA CYS A 11 -21.46 5.57 -3.50
C CYS A 11 -21.18 6.00 -4.95
N GLU A 12 -21.13 5.05 -5.87
CA GLU A 12 -20.83 5.31 -7.28
C GLU A 12 -22.12 5.57 -8.08
N TYR A 13 -22.13 6.65 -8.86
CA TYR A 13 -23.25 7.00 -9.74
C TYR A 13 -22.80 7.00 -11.18
N ARG A 14 -23.65 6.48 -12.07
CA ARG A 14 -23.55 6.76 -13.51
C ARG A 14 -24.19 8.13 -13.73
N ILE A 15 -23.46 9.01 -14.41
CA ILE A 15 -23.99 10.32 -14.80
C ILE A 15 -23.76 10.55 -16.28
N ASP A 16 -24.68 11.29 -16.91
CA ASP A 16 -24.47 11.78 -18.26
C ASP A 16 -23.40 12.89 -18.29
N PRO A 17 -22.65 13.04 -19.40
CA PRO A 17 -21.61 14.07 -19.54
C PRO A 17 -22.12 15.49 -19.30
N GLU A 18 -23.41 15.76 -19.51
CA GLU A 18 -24.03 17.07 -19.28
C GLU A 18 -24.16 17.43 -17.78
N PHE A 19 -24.06 16.44 -16.88
CA PHE A 19 -24.12 16.67 -15.44
C PHE A 19 -22.75 16.96 -14.81
N VAL A 20 -21.67 16.94 -15.59
CA VAL A 20 -20.31 17.21 -15.10
C VAL A 20 -20.18 18.69 -14.79
N GLY A 21 -19.73 19.03 -13.58
CA GLY A 21 -19.73 20.41 -13.06
C GLY A 21 -21.07 20.86 -12.47
N ASN A 22 -22.14 20.06 -12.56
CA ASN A 22 -23.40 20.35 -11.88
C ASN A 22 -23.41 19.80 -10.45
N THR A 23 -24.16 20.48 -9.58
CA THR A 23 -24.45 19.95 -8.23
C THR A 23 -25.53 18.89 -8.32
N ILE A 24 -25.23 17.68 -7.83
CA ILE A 24 -26.17 16.56 -7.80
C ILE A 24 -26.40 16.07 -6.37
N LYS A 25 -27.55 15.45 -6.12
CA LYS A 25 -27.91 14.88 -4.80
C LYS A 25 -27.59 13.38 -4.77
N CYS A 26 -26.79 12.95 -3.79
CA CYS A 26 -26.49 11.53 -3.57
C CYS A 26 -27.74 10.74 -3.19
N GLN A 27 -28.14 9.72 -3.95
CA GLN A 27 -29.34 8.92 -3.63
C GLN A 27 -29.22 8.10 -2.32
N LYS A 28 -28.00 7.84 -1.82
CA LYS A 28 -27.79 7.01 -0.63
C LYS A 28 -27.63 7.81 0.66
N CYS A 29 -26.98 8.97 0.62
CA CYS A 29 -26.76 9.80 1.82
C CYS A 29 -27.42 11.18 1.75
N GLU A 30 -28.14 11.47 0.67
CA GLU A 30 -28.88 12.72 0.43
C GLU A 30 -28.07 14.01 0.40
N LYS A 31 -26.75 13.95 0.56
CA LYS A 31 -25.89 15.13 0.47
C LYS A 31 -25.68 15.54 -0.99
N SER A 32 -25.76 16.84 -1.24
CA SER A 32 -25.45 17.44 -2.53
C SER A 32 -23.94 17.60 -2.70
N PHE A 33 -23.42 17.30 -3.88
CA PHE A 33 -22.01 17.50 -4.22
C PHE A 33 -21.87 17.84 -5.71
N GLU A 34 -20.81 18.55 -6.06
CA GLU A 34 -20.50 18.88 -7.44
C GLU A 34 -19.90 17.66 -8.15
N ALA A 35 -20.40 17.36 -9.34
CA ALA A 35 -19.91 16.25 -10.16
C ALA A 35 -18.63 16.63 -10.91
N ILE A 36 -17.55 16.89 -10.17
CA ILE A 36 -16.27 17.39 -10.71
C ILE A 36 -15.40 16.23 -11.21
N HIS A 37 -15.39 15.11 -10.49
CA HIS A 37 -14.51 13.97 -10.78
C HIS A 37 -15.25 12.84 -11.48
N VAL A 38 -15.29 12.96 -12.80
CA VAL A 38 -15.71 11.89 -13.67
C VAL A 38 -14.54 10.96 -13.92
N TYR A 39 -14.66 9.71 -13.50
CA TYR A 39 -13.76 8.67 -13.95
C TYR A 39 -14.53 7.68 -14.83
N GLN A 40 -13.92 7.31 -15.94
CA GLN A 40 -14.47 6.26 -16.79
C GLN A 40 -14.06 4.91 -16.18
N LYS A 41 -14.95 4.34 -15.38
CA LYS A 41 -14.73 3.02 -14.77
C LYS A 41 -14.41 2.01 -15.88
N ASN A 42 -13.17 1.50 -15.86
CA ASN A 42 -12.63 0.51 -16.80
C ASN A 42 -12.28 0.99 -18.21
N ARG A 43 -12.15 2.29 -18.49
CA ARG A 43 -11.40 2.66 -19.71
C ARG A 43 -9.93 2.39 -19.46
N LYS A 44 -9.33 1.63 -20.37
CA LYS A 44 -7.88 1.55 -20.53
C LYS A 44 -7.41 3.00 -20.79
N PRO A 45 -6.52 3.56 -19.95
CA PRO A 45 -5.97 4.87 -20.24
C PRO A 45 -5.29 4.80 -21.61
N ASN A 46 -5.51 5.81 -22.44
CA ASN A 46 -4.81 5.90 -23.71
C ASN A 46 -3.36 6.37 -23.47
N LEU A 47 -2.56 6.42 -24.52
CA LEU A 47 -1.16 6.81 -24.39
C LEU A 47 -1.04 8.28 -23.96
N GLU A 48 -1.98 9.12 -24.41
CA GLU A 48 -2.08 10.53 -24.08
C GLU A 48 -2.26 10.77 -22.57
N ASP A 49 -3.20 10.04 -21.95
CA ASP A 49 -3.44 10.06 -20.51
C ASP A 49 -2.21 9.61 -19.73
N LEU A 50 -1.51 8.58 -20.23
CA LEU A 50 -0.28 8.07 -19.60
C LEU A 50 0.86 9.06 -19.73
N ALA A 51 1.05 9.66 -20.90
CA ALA A 51 2.12 10.63 -21.13
C ALA A 51 1.99 11.84 -20.18
N LEU A 52 0.77 12.35 -19.98
CA LEU A 52 0.52 13.39 -18.98
C LEU A 52 0.71 12.90 -17.55
N ALA A 53 0.17 11.73 -17.20
CA ALA A 53 0.18 11.24 -15.82
C ALA A 53 1.58 10.91 -15.28
N TYR A 54 2.54 10.67 -16.18
CA TYR A 54 3.94 10.39 -15.85
C TYR A 54 4.87 11.56 -16.20
N ASP A 55 4.31 12.77 -16.45
CA ASP A 55 5.05 13.98 -16.78
C ASP A 55 6.00 13.83 -17.99
N ALA A 56 5.69 12.90 -18.91
CA ALA A 56 6.45 12.74 -20.14
C ALA A 56 6.17 13.88 -21.12
N ILE A 57 4.96 14.45 -21.06
CA ILE A 57 4.57 15.66 -21.79
C ILE A 57 3.82 16.62 -20.87
N THR A 58 3.84 17.89 -21.23
CA THR A 58 3.00 18.93 -20.61
C THR A 58 1.60 18.95 -21.23
N LYS A 59 0.66 19.63 -20.56
CA LYS A 59 -0.71 19.79 -21.07
C LYS A 59 -0.73 20.56 -22.39
N GLU A 60 0.12 21.59 -22.48
CA GLU A 60 0.27 22.43 -23.67
C GLU A 60 0.81 21.61 -24.85
N GLN A 61 1.83 20.76 -24.62
CA GLN A 61 2.35 19.84 -25.64
C GLN A 61 1.29 18.83 -26.10
N LEU A 62 0.46 18.31 -25.18
CA LEU A 62 -0.62 17.42 -25.58
C LEU A 62 -1.66 18.14 -26.46
N GLU A 63 -2.07 19.35 -26.07
CA GLU A 63 -3.02 20.16 -26.85
C GLU A 63 -2.46 20.47 -28.24
N GLU A 64 -1.17 20.82 -28.34
CA GLU A 64 -0.47 21.01 -29.61
C GLU A 64 -0.49 19.73 -30.47
N ALA A 65 -0.09 18.58 -29.91
CA ALA A 65 -0.05 17.31 -30.63
C ALA A 65 -1.44 16.88 -31.13
N LEU A 66 -2.48 17.08 -30.30
CA LEU A 66 -3.86 16.80 -30.69
C LEU A 66 -4.36 17.73 -31.80
N SER A 67 -3.92 19.00 -31.80
CA SER A 67 -4.25 19.96 -32.86
C SER A 67 -3.62 19.56 -34.20
N ILE A 68 -2.37 19.11 -34.19
CA ILE A 68 -1.65 18.60 -35.37
C ILE A 68 -2.35 17.35 -35.90
N LYS A 69 -2.62 16.37 -35.04
CA LYS A 69 -3.31 15.13 -35.41
C LYS A 69 -4.66 15.42 -36.08
N LYS A 70 -5.44 16.33 -35.50
CA LYS A 70 -6.74 16.73 -36.06
C LYS A 70 -6.62 17.40 -37.43
N ALA A 71 -5.58 18.21 -37.65
CA ALA A 71 -5.34 18.84 -38.94
C ALA A 71 -4.95 17.81 -40.01
N GLU A 72 -4.08 16.85 -39.67
CA GLU A 72 -3.70 15.75 -40.57
C GLU A 72 -4.88 14.83 -40.90
N ASP A 73 -5.69 14.48 -39.90
CA ASP A 73 -6.91 13.68 -40.09
C ASP A 73 -7.89 14.36 -41.07
N GLN A 74 -7.98 15.69 -41.06
CA GLN A 74 -8.81 16.47 -42.02
C GLN A 74 -8.26 16.46 -43.45
N LEU A 75 -6.95 16.28 -43.62
CA LEU A 75 -6.31 16.09 -44.92
C LEU A 75 -6.39 14.64 -45.42
N GLY A 76 -6.96 13.72 -44.61
CA GLY A 76 -7.02 12.29 -44.90
C GLY A 76 -5.73 11.53 -44.56
N ASN A 77 -4.80 12.18 -43.87
CA ASN A 77 -3.56 11.56 -43.39
C ASN A 77 -3.80 11.01 -41.97
N ALA A 78 -3.97 9.69 -41.84
CA ALA A 78 -4.11 9.05 -40.54
C ALA A 78 -2.74 8.98 -39.84
N VAL A 79 -2.43 9.96 -39.00
CA VAL A 79 -1.15 10.03 -38.27
C VAL A 79 -1.31 9.50 -36.84
N ASN A 80 -0.34 8.69 -36.39
CA ASN A 80 -0.31 8.20 -35.00
C ASN A 80 0.19 9.31 -34.06
N ILE A 81 -0.44 9.45 -32.90
CA ILE A 81 -0.01 10.43 -31.88
C ILE A 81 1.41 10.15 -31.38
N GLU A 82 1.82 8.88 -31.38
CA GLU A 82 3.19 8.44 -31.05
C GLU A 82 4.22 9.10 -31.96
N ASP A 83 3.96 9.10 -33.27
CA ASP A 83 4.87 9.66 -34.27
C ASP A 83 4.95 11.18 -34.12
N ILE A 84 3.83 11.84 -33.82
CA ILE A 84 3.80 13.29 -33.56
C ILE A 84 4.66 13.62 -32.34
N PHE A 85 4.54 12.87 -31.24
CA PHE A 85 5.34 13.11 -30.04
C PHE A 85 6.85 12.97 -30.32
N LEU A 86 7.27 11.93 -31.05
CA LEU A 86 8.67 11.72 -31.40
C LEU A 86 9.19 12.77 -32.40
N GLN A 87 8.43 13.06 -33.46
CA GLN A 87 8.82 14.00 -34.51
C GLN A 87 8.97 15.43 -33.97
N LYS A 88 8.13 15.81 -33.00
CA LYS A 88 8.21 17.12 -32.34
C LYS A 88 9.22 17.16 -31.19
N GLY A 89 9.86 16.04 -30.85
CA GLY A 89 10.76 15.94 -29.70
C GLY A 89 10.05 16.21 -28.37
N MET A 90 8.74 15.91 -28.29
CA MET A 90 7.96 16.04 -27.06
C MET A 90 8.26 14.92 -26.08
N ILE A 91 8.54 13.72 -26.61
CA ILE A 91 9.07 12.58 -25.84
C ILE A 91 10.25 11.98 -26.61
N ASP A 92 11.16 11.35 -25.89
CA ASP A 92 12.20 10.52 -26.49
C ASP A 92 11.72 9.07 -26.72
N PRO A 93 12.44 8.27 -27.54
CA PRO A 93 12.07 6.87 -27.79
C PRO A 93 12.04 5.98 -26.54
N GLU A 94 12.88 6.24 -25.52
CA GLU A 94 12.92 5.45 -24.28
C GLU A 94 11.69 5.73 -23.41
N GLN A 95 11.27 6.99 -23.32
CA GLN A 95 10.02 7.41 -22.69
C GLN A 95 8.81 6.78 -23.37
N LEU A 96 8.76 6.78 -24.71
CA LEU A 96 7.67 6.14 -25.44
C LEU A 96 7.59 4.64 -25.15
N GLU A 97 8.73 3.94 -25.14
CA GLU A 97 8.77 2.51 -24.82
C GLU A 97 8.31 2.25 -23.39
N MET A 98 8.76 3.07 -22.42
CA MET A 98 8.29 2.99 -21.04
C MET A 98 6.77 3.17 -20.92
N LEU A 99 6.18 4.12 -21.67
CA LEU A 99 4.74 4.34 -21.68
C LEU A 99 3.99 3.14 -22.27
N LYS A 100 4.54 2.49 -23.31
CA LYS A 100 3.99 1.25 -23.87
C LYS A 100 4.02 0.11 -22.86
N GLU A 101 5.12 -0.09 -22.15
CA GLU A 101 5.22 -1.09 -21.07
C GLU A 101 4.20 -0.84 -19.96
N ILE A 102 4.02 0.42 -19.56
CA ILE A 102 3.01 0.81 -18.55
C ILE A 102 1.61 0.49 -19.07
N ASN A 103 1.31 0.82 -20.32
CA ASN A 103 0.01 0.56 -20.92
C ASN A 103 -0.30 -0.95 -20.94
N GLN A 104 0.65 -1.77 -21.40
CA GLN A 104 0.55 -3.23 -21.40
C GLN A 104 0.35 -3.79 -19.99
N PHE A 105 1.08 -3.26 -18.99
CA PHE A 105 0.89 -3.62 -17.60
C PHE A 105 -0.52 -3.33 -17.10
N LEU A 106 -1.08 -2.16 -17.43
CA LEU A 106 -2.43 -1.79 -17.01
C LEU A 106 -3.50 -2.66 -17.66
N GLU A 107 -3.34 -3.02 -18.93
CA GLU A 107 -4.19 -4.00 -19.60
C GLU A 107 -4.17 -5.34 -18.88
N LEU A 108 -2.97 -5.83 -18.60
CA LEU A 108 -2.80 -7.11 -17.92
C LEU A 108 -3.42 -7.08 -16.52
N ARG A 109 -3.24 -5.99 -15.79
CA ARG A 109 -3.82 -5.76 -14.46
C ARG A 109 -5.36 -5.73 -14.50
N LEU A 110 -5.97 -5.24 -15.58
CA LEU A 110 -7.42 -5.27 -15.75
C LEU A 110 -7.92 -6.70 -15.97
N LEU A 111 -7.22 -7.48 -16.79
CA LEU A 111 -7.53 -8.91 -16.99
C LEU A 111 -7.37 -9.70 -15.69
N ASP A 112 -6.34 -9.40 -14.91
CA ASP A 112 -6.06 -10.09 -13.66
C ASP A 112 -7.04 -9.68 -12.54
N LYS A 113 -7.55 -8.45 -12.55
CA LYS A 113 -8.69 -8.09 -11.68
C LYS A 113 -9.94 -8.91 -12.03
N LYS A 114 -10.19 -9.18 -13.32
CA LYS A 114 -11.29 -10.07 -13.72
C LYS A 114 -11.01 -11.51 -13.29
N PHE A 115 -9.77 -11.97 -13.42
CA PHE A 115 -9.33 -13.31 -12.99
C PHE A 115 -9.64 -13.51 -11.51
N GLY A 116 -9.22 -12.56 -10.67
CA GLY A 116 -9.47 -12.61 -9.22
C GLY A 116 -10.96 -12.64 -8.87
N LYS A 117 -11.81 -11.91 -9.60
CA LYS A 117 -13.27 -11.97 -9.40
C LYS A 117 -13.85 -13.35 -9.74
N ILE A 118 -13.43 -13.95 -10.86
CA ILE A 118 -13.87 -15.29 -11.25
C ILE A 118 -13.42 -16.32 -10.19
N ALA A 119 -12.16 -16.21 -9.73
CA ALA A 119 -11.61 -17.09 -8.70
C ALA A 119 -12.39 -17.01 -7.37
N ILE A 120 -12.80 -15.81 -6.95
CA ILE A 120 -13.63 -15.61 -5.75
C ILE A 120 -15.03 -16.21 -5.96
N ASN A 121 -15.65 -15.97 -7.12
CA ASN A 121 -16.98 -16.50 -7.43
C ASN A 121 -17.02 -18.03 -7.46
N LYS A 122 -15.93 -18.67 -7.91
CA LYS A 122 -15.77 -20.13 -7.88
C LYS A 122 -15.40 -20.69 -6.49
N GLY A 123 -15.13 -19.82 -5.51
CA GLY A 123 -14.70 -20.22 -4.17
C GLY A 123 -13.25 -20.72 -4.09
N PHE A 124 -12.43 -20.47 -5.12
CA PHE A 124 -11.02 -20.87 -5.13
C PHE A 124 -10.16 -19.95 -4.28
N LEU A 125 -10.54 -18.68 -4.18
CA LEU A 125 -9.78 -17.66 -3.44
C LEU A 125 -10.70 -16.78 -2.61
N THR A 126 -10.12 -16.20 -1.57
CA THR A 126 -10.71 -15.08 -0.83
C THR A 126 -10.34 -13.74 -1.48
N ASP A 127 -11.15 -12.70 -1.22
CA ASP A 127 -10.84 -11.32 -1.65
C ASP A 127 -9.48 -10.83 -1.12
N ARG A 128 -9.08 -11.28 0.08
CA ARG A 128 -7.79 -10.96 0.69
C ARG A 128 -6.62 -11.51 -0.14
N GLU A 129 -6.68 -12.77 -0.54
CA GLU A 129 -5.62 -13.42 -1.31
C GLU A 129 -5.46 -12.80 -2.70
N VAL A 130 -6.58 -12.48 -3.37
CA VAL A 130 -6.56 -11.77 -4.66
C VAL A 130 -5.92 -10.39 -4.53
N LYS A 131 -6.29 -9.62 -3.49
CA LYS A 131 -5.68 -8.30 -3.22
C LYS A 131 -4.18 -8.41 -2.96
N LEU A 132 -3.76 -9.42 -2.21
CA LEU A 132 -2.35 -9.68 -1.94
C LEU A 132 -1.58 -10.01 -3.22
N ALA A 133 -2.09 -10.89 -4.08
CA ALA A 133 -1.46 -11.23 -5.35
C ALA A 133 -1.36 -10.01 -6.30
N LEU A 134 -2.42 -9.20 -6.42
CA LEU A 134 -2.41 -7.96 -7.20
C LEU A 134 -1.42 -6.91 -6.65
N SER A 135 -1.18 -6.91 -5.35
CA SER A 135 -0.17 -6.06 -4.73
C SER A 135 1.24 -6.51 -5.12
N VAL A 136 1.53 -7.81 -5.00
CA VAL A 136 2.82 -8.42 -5.40
C VAL A 136 3.11 -8.19 -6.88
N GLN A 137 2.08 -8.29 -7.74
CA GLN A 137 2.20 -7.94 -9.15
C GLN A 137 2.60 -6.46 -9.36
N ALA A 138 1.93 -5.51 -8.70
CA ALA A 138 2.23 -4.08 -8.84
C ALA A 138 3.67 -3.75 -8.44
N ILE A 139 4.07 -4.39 -7.36
CA ILE A 139 5.40 -4.34 -6.78
C ILE A 139 6.46 -4.82 -7.78
N ASN A 140 6.23 -5.98 -8.41
CA ASN A 140 7.16 -6.57 -9.37
C ASN A 140 7.34 -5.65 -10.57
N PHE A 141 6.25 -5.09 -11.08
CA PHE A 141 6.30 -4.15 -12.19
C PHE A 141 7.04 -2.86 -11.83
N LYS A 142 6.77 -2.27 -10.66
CA LYS A 142 7.45 -1.04 -10.21
C LYS A 142 8.98 -1.22 -10.12
N LYS A 143 9.44 -2.39 -9.66
CA LYS A 143 10.87 -2.65 -9.44
C LYS A 143 11.62 -3.17 -10.67
N LYS A 144 10.99 -4.06 -11.44
CA LYS A 144 11.66 -4.82 -12.52
C LYS A 144 11.11 -4.51 -13.90
N LYS A 145 10.09 -3.63 -14.01
CA LYS A 145 9.31 -3.39 -15.24
C LYS A 145 8.72 -4.64 -15.87
N TYR A 146 8.67 -5.72 -15.10
CA TYR A 146 8.16 -7.01 -15.54
C TYR A 146 6.80 -7.30 -14.90
N CYS A 147 5.80 -7.58 -15.75
CA CYS A 147 4.48 -7.99 -15.30
C CYS A 147 4.35 -9.51 -15.24
N ARG A 148 4.17 -10.04 -14.02
CA ARG A 148 3.78 -11.43 -13.80
C ARG A 148 2.27 -11.56 -13.70
N LEU A 149 1.70 -12.64 -14.23
CA LEU A 149 0.29 -12.95 -14.04
C LEU A 149 -0.02 -13.22 -12.57
N ILE A 150 -1.17 -12.76 -12.08
CA ILE A 150 -1.55 -13.09 -10.70
C ILE A 150 -1.78 -14.59 -10.50
N GLY A 151 -2.19 -15.32 -11.53
CA GLY A 151 -2.38 -16.77 -11.46
C GLY A 151 -1.09 -17.50 -11.08
N ASP A 152 0.04 -17.12 -11.69
CA ASP A 152 1.34 -17.72 -11.38
C ASP A 152 1.84 -17.31 -9.99
N ILE A 153 1.60 -16.04 -9.60
CA ILE A 153 1.91 -15.57 -8.24
C ILE A 153 1.14 -16.39 -7.19
N LEU A 154 -0.12 -16.70 -7.47
CA LEU A 154 -0.99 -17.47 -6.57
C LEU A 154 -0.54 -18.94 -6.47
N ILE A 155 -0.14 -19.56 -7.59
CA ILE A 155 0.42 -20.92 -7.60
C ILE A 155 1.73 -20.99 -6.80
N GLU A 156 2.66 -20.07 -7.03
CA GLU A 156 3.92 -20.02 -6.29
C GLU A 156 3.72 -19.81 -4.79
N SER A 157 2.67 -19.10 -4.40
CA SER A 157 2.30 -18.91 -2.99
C SER A 157 1.62 -20.13 -2.36
N GLY A 158 1.24 -21.14 -3.14
CA GLY A 158 0.54 -22.33 -2.69
C GLY A 158 -0.94 -22.13 -2.36
N VAL A 159 -1.51 -20.98 -2.73
CA VAL A 159 -2.92 -20.63 -2.46
C VAL A 159 -3.85 -21.18 -3.54
N MET A 160 -3.34 -21.39 -4.75
CA MET A 160 -4.06 -21.92 -5.91
C MET A 160 -3.22 -23.01 -6.57
N ASN A 161 -3.86 -23.99 -7.22
CA ASN A 161 -3.16 -24.97 -8.05
C ASN A 161 -3.29 -24.66 -9.56
N GLU A 162 -2.49 -25.33 -10.38
CA GLU A 162 -2.46 -25.11 -11.84
C GLU A 162 -3.83 -25.36 -12.51
N SER A 163 -4.52 -26.43 -12.11
CA SER A 163 -5.84 -26.77 -12.67
C SER A 163 -6.88 -25.67 -12.43
N GLN A 164 -6.91 -25.09 -11.22
CA GLN A 164 -7.79 -23.97 -10.89
C GLN A 164 -7.46 -22.71 -11.69
N ARG A 165 -6.16 -22.41 -11.87
CA ARG A 165 -5.71 -21.29 -12.71
C ARG A 165 -6.19 -21.48 -14.14
N ASP A 166 -5.93 -22.65 -14.71
CA ASP A 166 -6.21 -22.94 -16.10
C ASP A 166 -7.71 -22.91 -16.38
N GLU A 167 -8.54 -23.41 -15.46
CA GLU A 167 -10.00 -23.28 -15.52
C GLU A 167 -10.45 -21.82 -15.67
N ILE A 168 -9.91 -20.92 -14.85
CA ILE A 168 -10.22 -19.49 -14.93
C ILE A 168 -9.70 -18.90 -16.25
N LEU A 169 -8.51 -19.30 -16.71
CA LEU A 169 -7.95 -18.82 -17.97
C LEU A 169 -8.79 -19.26 -19.17
N MET A 170 -9.37 -20.47 -19.16
CA MET A 170 -10.30 -20.89 -20.23
C MET A 170 -11.55 -20.02 -20.24
N GLU A 171 -12.10 -19.73 -19.06
CA GLU A 171 -13.28 -18.88 -18.92
C GLU A 171 -13.01 -17.45 -19.43
N GLN A 172 -11.79 -16.95 -19.23
CA GLN A 172 -11.34 -15.68 -19.80
C GLN A 172 -10.97 -15.75 -21.30
N LYS A 173 -10.98 -16.94 -21.92
CA LYS A 173 -10.48 -17.19 -23.28
C LYS A 173 -9.03 -16.75 -23.48
N ARG A 174 -8.17 -17.05 -22.48
CA ARG A 174 -6.74 -16.68 -22.46
C ARG A 174 -5.79 -17.87 -22.63
N LEU A 175 -6.30 -19.08 -22.83
CA LEU A 175 -5.46 -20.28 -22.94
C LEU A 175 -4.56 -20.30 -24.19
N ASP A 176 -4.93 -19.58 -25.26
CA ASP A 176 -4.22 -19.66 -26.55
C ASP A 176 -2.85 -18.96 -26.57
N GLY A 177 -2.29 -18.62 -25.40
CA GLY A 177 -0.87 -18.30 -25.25
C GLY A 177 -0.38 -16.98 -25.84
N VAL A 178 -1.23 -16.21 -26.53
CA VAL A 178 -0.85 -14.89 -27.06
C VAL A 178 -0.99 -13.82 -25.98
N LEU A 179 -0.26 -13.99 -24.88
CA LEU A 179 0.15 -12.86 -24.08
C LEU A 179 1.52 -12.42 -24.59
N PRO A 180 1.84 -11.12 -24.62
CA PRO A 180 3.17 -10.65 -25.01
C PRO A 180 4.21 -11.27 -24.06
N GLN A 181 4.82 -12.38 -24.49
CA GLN A 181 5.95 -12.98 -23.81
C GLN A 181 7.16 -12.08 -24.03
N LYS A 182 7.94 -11.93 -22.96
CA LYS A 182 9.06 -11.01 -22.81
C LYS A 182 9.95 -10.95 -24.05
N ALA A 183 10.22 -9.74 -24.52
CA ALA A 183 11.32 -9.49 -25.44
C ALA A 183 12.71 -9.68 -24.81
N ASN A 184 12.86 -9.82 -23.48
CA ASN A 184 14.17 -9.87 -22.81
C ASN A 184 14.25 -10.90 -21.68
N GLU A 185 13.87 -12.15 -21.93
CA GLU A 185 14.23 -13.30 -21.07
C GLU A 185 15.39 -14.10 -21.69
N SER A 186 16.48 -13.42 -22.07
CA SER A 186 17.72 -14.09 -22.45
C SER A 186 18.44 -14.60 -21.20
N THR A 187 18.23 -15.89 -20.92
CA THR A 187 19.18 -16.84 -20.31
C THR A 187 20.15 -16.30 -19.26
N ALA A 188 19.73 -16.32 -18.00
CA ALA A 188 20.64 -16.50 -16.87
C ALA A 188 20.14 -17.67 -16.02
N GLU A 189 20.47 -18.90 -16.44
CA GLU A 189 20.24 -20.10 -15.63
C GLU A 189 21.23 -20.12 -14.45
N GLY A 190 20.80 -19.52 -13.33
CA GLY A 190 21.44 -19.66 -12.02
C GLY A 190 20.62 -20.58 -11.09
N PRO A 191 21.24 -21.15 -10.03
CA PRO A 191 20.69 -22.28 -9.28
C PRO A 191 19.38 -21.94 -8.57
N LYS A 192 18.33 -22.72 -8.88
CA LYS A 192 16.92 -22.52 -8.48
C LYS A 192 16.66 -22.44 -6.96
N GLN A 193 17.64 -22.72 -6.11
CA GLN A 193 17.51 -22.60 -4.64
C GLN A 193 17.73 -21.16 -4.12
N ASP A 194 18.49 -20.31 -4.82
CA ASP A 194 18.79 -18.92 -4.43
C ASP A 194 17.61 -17.96 -4.70
N ILE A 195 16.75 -18.31 -5.67
CA ILE A 195 15.62 -17.49 -6.10
C ILE A 195 14.55 -17.36 -4.99
N LYS A 196 14.29 -18.42 -4.22
CA LYS A 196 13.30 -18.39 -3.13
C LYS A 196 13.75 -17.49 -1.96
N GLN A 197 15.06 -17.41 -1.71
CA GLN A 197 15.65 -16.60 -0.65
C GLN A 197 15.78 -15.13 -1.09
N LYS A 198 16.21 -14.88 -2.34
CA LYS A 198 16.17 -13.55 -2.98
C LYS A 198 14.74 -13.01 -3.10
N PHE A 199 13.74 -13.86 -3.33
CA PHE A 199 12.33 -13.48 -3.34
C PHE A 199 11.83 -13.07 -1.94
N ARG A 200 12.20 -13.79 -0.87
CA ARG A 200 11.88 -13.39 0.51
C ARG A 200 12.52 -12.05 0.89
N ALA A 201 13.80 -11.85 0.58
CA ALA A 201 14.49 -10.58 0.83
C ALA A 201 13.86 -9.42 0.03
N PHE A 202 13.49 -9.69 -1.23
CA PHE A 202 12.82 -8.73 -2.10
C PHE A 202 11.42 -8.34 -1.60
N VAL A 203 10.60 -9.27 -1.13
CA VAL A 203 9.28 -8.98 -0.53
C VAL A 203 9.43 -8.04 0.69
N GLN A 204 10.52 -8.15 1.44
CA GLN A 204 10.85 -7.26 2.56
C GLN A 204 11.22 -5.84 2.08
N ASP A 205 12.09 -5.69 1.08
CA ASP A 205 12.50 -4.37 0.52
C ASP A 205 11.34 -3.63 -0.16
N VAL A 206 10.38 -4.36 -0.69
CA VAL A 206 9.20 -3.77 -1.32
C VAL A 206 8.27 -3.16 -0.28
N ARG A 207 8.07 -3.88 0.82
CA ARG A 207 7.21 -3.44 1.92
C ARG A 207 7.71 -2.09 2.45
N ASP A 208 9.03 -1.93 2.55
CA ASP A 208 9.67 -0.72 3.05
C ASP A 208 9.53 0.50 2.09
N ALA A 209 9.61 0.29 0.77
CA ALA A 209 9.50 1.37 -0.22
C ALA A 209 8.06 1.87 -0.47
N ASN A 210 7.06 1.00 -0.28
CA ASN A 210 5.64 1.40 -0.36
C ASN A 210 5.17 2.14 0.90
N ILE A 211 5.75 1.83 2.07
CA ILE A 211 5.47 2.54 3.31
C ILE A 211 5.90 4.02 3.22
N GLN A 212 7.07 4.31 2.65
CA GLN A 212 7.55 5.70 2.51
C GLN A 212 6.63 6.58 1.62
N ASN A 213 6.14 6.03 0.51
CA ASN A 213 5.23 6.78 -0.38
C ASN A 213 3.80 6.90 0.19
N LEU A 214 3.36 5.92 0.99
CA LEU A 214 2.10 6.00 1.73
C LEU A 214 2.19 7.05 2.85
N ILE A 215 3.32 7.15 3.56
CA ILE A 215 3.55 8.15 4.61
C ILE A 215 3.47 9.58 4.06
N ILE A 216 4.05 9.86 2.88
CA ILE A 216 4.05 11.20 2.26
C ILE A 216 2.64 11.61 1.79
N THR A 217 1.91 10.70 1.14
CA THR A 217 0.54 11.00 0.67
C THR A 217 -0.48 11.05 1.80
N PHE A 218 -0.25 10.30 2.88
CA PHE A 218 -1.12 10.27 4.05
C PHE A 218 -0.92 11.48 4.97
N THR A 219 0.31 12.01 5.10
CA THR A 219 0.58 13.26 5.83
C THR A 219 -0.11 14.46 5.17
N GLN A 220 -0.08 14.55 3.83
CA GLN A 220 -0.79 15.61 3.09
C GLN A 220 -2.32 15.53 3.24
N ARG A 221 -2.90 14.32 3.21
CA ARG A 221 -4.36 14.13 3.41
C ARG A 221 -4.80 14.34 4.87
N ARG A 222 -3.97 13.96 5.85
CA ARG A 222 -4.24 14.18 7.28
C ARG A 222 -4.23 15.65 7.66
N ALA A 223 -3.34 16.46 7.09
CA ALA A 223 -3.37 17.91 7.29
C ALA A 223 -4.72 18.51 6.85
N LEU A 224 -5.23 18.10 5.69
CA LEU A 224 -6.52 18.57 5.16
C LEU A 224 -7.72 18.13 6.03
N ILE A 225 -7.72 16.88 6.52
CA ILE A 225 -8.79 16.34 7.38
C ILE A 225 -8.78 17.02 8.76
N VAL A 226 -7.61 17.29 9.34
CA VAL A 226 -7.52 17.99 10.63
C VAL A 226 -7.98 19.44 10.50
N ILE A 227 -7.60 20.15 9.43
CA ILE A 227 -8.04 21.53 9.17
C ILE A 227 -9.57 21.59 9.01
N SER A 228 -10.15 20.66 8.25
CA SER A 228 -11.61 20.59 8.04
C SER A 228 -12.37 20.19 9.32
N ALA A 229 -11.85 19.26 10.12
CA ALA A 229 -12.45 18.87 11.39
C ALA A 229 -12.42 20.03 12.41
N ILE A 230 -11.32 20.77 12.50
CA ILE A 230 -11.22 21.96 13.35
C ILE A 230 -12.23 23.02 12.91
N ALA A 231 -12.38 23.26 11.61
CA ALA A 231 -13.36 24.20 11.08
C ALA A 231 -14.82 23.79 11.40
N LEU A 232 -15.15 22.50 11.35
CA LEU A 232 -16.48 22.02 11.72
C LEU A 232 -16.75 22.11 13.23
N ILE A 233 -15.74 21.83 14.05
CA ILE A 233 -15.84 21.96 15.51
C ILE A 233 -16.02 23.41 15.91
N THR A 234 -15.26 24.34 15.32
CA THR A 234 -15.40 25.78 15.63
C THR A 234 -16.77 26.30 15.24
N VAL A 235 -17.28 25.96 14.06
CA VAL A 235 -18.65 26.32 13.64
C VAL A 235 -19.70 25.72 14.58
N SER A 236 -19.53 24.45 14.97
CA SER A 236 -20.47 23.79 15.89
C SER A 236 -20.46 24.40 17.28
N LEU A 237 -19.28 24.80 17.80
CA LEU A 237 -19.15 25.49 19.08
C LEU A 237 -19.74 26.90 19.04
N ILE A 238 -19.58 27.62 17.93
CA ILE A 238 -20.21 28.94 17.72
C ILE A 238 -21.73 28.80 17.72
N ILE A 239 -22.27 27.82 16.99
CA ILE A 239 -23.71 27.54 16.96
C ILE A 239 -24.22 27.11 18.33
N TYR A 240 -23.49 26.24 19.03
CA TYR A 240 -23.86 25.75 20.36
C TYR A 240 -23.86 26.89 21.40
N ALA A 241 -22.82 27.74 21.40
CA ALA A 241 -22.74 28.92 22.28
C ALA A 241 -23.86 29.94 21.98
N ALA A 242 -24.29 30.06 20.72
CA ALA A 242 -25.37 30.95 20.34
C ALA A 242 -26.77 30.39 20.70
N THR A 243 -26.93 29.07 20.84
CA THR A 243 -28.25 28.42 20.96
C THR A 243 -28.57 27.90 22.35
N VAL A 244 -27.57 27.57 23.18
CA VAL A 244 -27.82 26.91 24.47
C VAL A 244 -27.83 27.91 25.63
N LYS A 245 -29.02 28.21 26.14
CA LYS A 245 -29.19 28.76 27.50
C LYS A 245 -28.95 27.64 28.53
N PRO A 246 -28.24 27.90 29.63
CA PRO A 246 -27.79 26.85 30.54
C PRO A 246 -28.98 26.27 31.33
N LYS A 247 -29.31 24.99 31.11
CA LYS A 247 -30.11 24.19 32.05
C LYS A 247 -29.58 22.76 32.16
N ASN A 248 -29.49 22.34 33.42
CA ASN A 248 -29.06 21.05 33.96
C ASN A 248 -29.45 19.82 33.13
N TYR A 249 -28.47 18.94 32.85
CA TYR A 249 -28.73 17.55 32.43
C TYR A 249 -27.91 16.55 33.25
N LYS A 250 -28.65 15.64 33.90
CA LYS A 250 -28.16 14.41 34.54
C LYS A 250 -28.25 13.25 33.55
N ASN A 251 -27.14 12.51 33.47
CA ASN A 251 -26.94 11.08 33.19
C ASN A 251 -27.98 10.28 32.40
N VAL A 252 -27.55 9.80 31.22
CA VAL A 252 -27.92 8.48 30.68
C VAL A 252 -26.68 7.88 30.01
N SER A 253 -26.21 6.74 30.49
CA SER A 253 -25.21 5.91 29.81
C SER A 253 -25.52 4.44 30.09
N ASP A 254 -26.02 3.72 29.09
CA ASP A 254 -26.10 2.26 29.12
C ASP A 254 -25.50 1.72 27.81
N SER A 255 -24.25 1.26 27.90
CA SER A 255 -23.41 0.83 26.78
C SER A 255 -23.31 -0.70 26.66
N SER A 256 -24.22 -1.44 27.31
CA SER A 256 -24.10 -2.89 27.51
C SER A 256 -24.50 -3.75 26.30
N PHE A 257 -25.12 -3.18 25.26
CA PHE A 257 -25.62 -3.93 24.10
C PHE A 257 -24.58 -4.09 22.97
N LEU A 258 -23.70 -3.10 22.77
CA LEU A 258 -22.71 -3.14 21.67
C LEU A 258 -21.53 -4.06 21.94
N SER A 259 -21.21 -4.35 23.20
CA SER A 259 -20.06 -5.20 23.56
C SER A 259 -20.24 -6.68 23.20
N LYS A 260 -21.48 -7.19 23.16
CA LYS A 260 -21.77 -8.62 22.92
C LYS A 260 -21.75 -9.03 21.45
N ILE A 261 -21.86 -8.09 20.51
CA ILE A 261 -21.89 -8.41 19.06
C ILE A 261 -20.47 -8.54 18.47
N PHE A 262 -19.45 -7.98 19.11
CA PHE A 262 -18.07 -7.96 18.61
C PHE A 262 -17.15 -9.07 19.15
N GLU A 263 -17.66 -10.01 19.95
CA GLU A 263 -16.81 -10.97 20.67
C GLU A 263 -16.33 -12.18 19.84
N LYS A 264 -16.92 -12.44 18.65
CA LYS A 264 -16.61 -13.63 17.83
C LYS A 264 -15.56 -13.45 16.73
N ASP A 265 -15.18 -12.22 16.39
CA ASP A 265 -14.13 -11.90 15.42
C ASP A 265 -13.18 -10.84 16.01
N LYS A 266 -12.35 -11.24 16.99
CA LYS A 266 -11.28 -10.37 17.49
C LYS A 266 -10.22 -10.20 16.40
N ARG A 267 -10.47 -9.26 15.49
CA ARG A 267 -9.51 -8.80 14.50
C ARG A 267 -8.45 -7.98 15.23
N TYR A 268 -7.26 -8.55 15.39
CA TYR A 268 -6.10 -7.81 15.89
C TYR A 268 -5.53 -6.92 14.79
N PHE A 269 -5.10 -5.73 15.17
CA PHE A 269 -4.32 -4.84 14.30
C PHE A 269 -2.84 -5.12 14.55
N VAL A 270 -2.07 -5.33 13.49
CA VAL A 270 -0.63 -5.66 13.59
C VAL A 270 0.19 -4.51 12.99
N TYR A 271 1.12 -3.95 13.75
CA TYR A 271 2.05 -2.91 13.30
C TYR A 271 3.47 -3.48 13.20
N PRO A 272 4.07 -3.54 11.99
CA PRO A 272 5.46 -3.93 11.83
C PRO A 272 6.39 -2.79 12.27
N PHE A 273 7.20 -3.02 13.30
CA PHE A 273 8.13 -2.06 13.86
C PHE A 273 9.57 -2.57 13.75
N LYS A 274 10.41 -1.84 13.01
CA LYS A 274 11.85 -2.14 12.83
C LYS A 274 12.69 -1.15 13.61
N TYR A 275 13.70 -1.62 14.34
CA TYR A 275 14.60 -0.80 15.14
C TYR A 275 16.04 -1.29 14.99
N SER A 276 16.97 -0.38 14.73
CA SER A 276 18.39 -0.69 14.70
C SER A 276 19.19 0.39 15.43
N THR A 277 20.28 -0.02 16.08
CA THR A 277 21.21 0.90 16.74
C THR A 277 22.58 0.31 16.95
N THR A 278 23.57 1.17 17.20
CA THR A 278 24.91 0.81 17.64
C THR A 278 24.99 0.88 19.17
N LEU A 279 25.57 -0.15 19.77
CA LEU A 279 25.80 -0.31 21.21
C LEU A 279 27.08 0.42 21.65
N SER A 280 27.31 0.52 22.96
CA SER A 280 28.42 1.30 23.53
C SER A 280 29.80 0.75 23.15
N ASP A 281 29.89 -0.54 22.86
CA ASP A 281 31.10 -1.26 22.45
C ASP A 281 31.18 -1.42 20.92
N GLN A 282 30.43 -0.64 20.13
CA GLN A 282 30.37 -0.71 18.67
C GLN A 282 29.69 -1.95 18.08
N ALA A 283 29.18 -2.87 18.93
CA ALA A 283 28.27 -3.92 18.49
C ALA A 283 27.00 -3.33 17.86
N PHE A 284 26.38 -4.06 16.93
CA PHE A 284 25.18 -3.60 16.23
C PHE A 284 23.96 -4.44 16.61
N LEU A 285 22.86 -3.79 16.97
CA LEU A 285 21.59 -4.41 17.31
C LEU A 285 20.55 -4.09 16.23
N ASN A 286 19.90 -5.11 15.68
CA ASN A 286 18.74 -4.97 14.78
C ASN A 286 17.58 -5.84 15.26
N LEU A 287 16.41 -5.23 15.40
CA LEU A 287 15.16 -5.82 15.84
C LEU A 287 14.08 -5.57 14.79
N GLU A 288 13.43 -6.63 14.33
CA GLU A 288 12.14 -6.54 13.63
C GLU A 288 11.07 -7.13 14.54
N MET A 289 9.97 -6.40 14.71
CA MET A 289 8.89 -6.77 15.62
C MET A 289 7.52 -6.54 14.98
N ASP A 290 6.55 -7.37 15.34
CA ASP A 290 5.13 -7.15 15.06
C ASP A 290 4.41 -6.83 16.37
N VAL A 291 3.75 -5.67 16.44
CA VAL A 291 3.03 -5.21 17.63
C VAL A 291 1.53 -5.36 17.39
N GLU A 292 0.86 -6.14 18.24
CA GLU A 292 -0.58 -6.42 18.14
C GLU A 292 -1.42 -5.56 19.09
N PHE A 293 -2.51 -5.02 18.56
CA PHE A 293 -3.50 -4.21 19.28
C PHE A 293 -4.89 -4.83 19.20
N THR A 294 -5.68 -4.66 20.26
CA THR A 294 -7.10 -5.06 20.31
C THR A 294 -8.00 -4.17 19.46
N ASP A 295 -7.62 -2.93 19.24
CA ASP A 295 -8.41 -1.93 18.52
C ASP A 295 -7.55 -1.00 17.65
N ILE A 296 -8.23 -0.23 16.82
CA ILE A 296 -7.61 0.72 15.87
C ILE A 296 -6.98 1.93 16.59
N ASN A 297 -7.49 2.32 17.75
CA ASN A 297 -6.97 3.47 18.50
C ASN A 297 -5.57 3.17 19.03
N GLY A 298 -5.33 1.94 19.50
CA GLY A 298 -4.00 1.48 19.90
C GLY A 298 -3.00 1.52 18.74
N PHE A 299 -3.43 1.09 17.55
CA PHE A 299 -2.62 1.16 16.34
C PHE A 299 -2.27 2.61 15.96
N GLU A 300 -3.25 3.52 15.95
CA GLU A 300 -3.03 4.94 15.61
C GLU A 300 -2.21 5.68 16.68
N GLU A 301 -2.35 5.32 17.96
CA GLU A 301 -1.50 5.86 19.01
C GLU A 301 -0.05 5.41 18.85
N PHE A 302 0.18 4.13 18.50
CA PHE A 302 1.51 3.63 18.22
C PHE A 302 2.16 4.36 17.05
N GLU A 303 1.42 4.56 15.95
CA GLU A 303 1.89 5.32 14.79
C GLU A 303 2.29 6.76 15.19
N ARG A 304 1.46 7.44 16.00
CA ARG A 304 1.75 8.80 16.50
C ARG A 304 2.97 8.85 17.42
N LYS A 305 3.19 7.81 18.23
CA LYS A 305 4.27 7.75 19.22
C LYS A 305 5.52 7.03 18.72
N GLU A 306 5.57 6.57 17.47
CA GLU A 306 6.68 5.77 16.95
C GLU A 306 8.05 6.46 17.12
N ALA A 307 8.14 7.76 16.81
CA ALA A 307 9.38 8.51 16.97
C ALA A 307 9.84 8.58 18.45
N ARG A 308 8.89 8.72 19.40
CA ARG A 308 9.17 8.72 20.84
C ARG A 308 9.60 7.34 21.32
N LEU A 309 8.96 6.28 20.81
CA LEU A 309 9.38 4.90 21.04
C LEU A 309 10.81 4.68 20.56
N ARG A 310 11.15 5.06 19.32
CA ARG A 310 12.53 4.95 18.80
C ARG A 310 13.55 5.68 19.68
N HIS A 311 13.21 6.88 20.15
CA HIS A 311 14.04 7.62 21.09
C HIS A 311 14.21 6.88 22.42
N ALA A 312 13.13 6.35 23.00
CA ALA A 312 13.19 5.57 24.23
C ALA A 312 14.01 4.28 24.07
N PHE A 313 13.94 3.62 22.92
CA PHE A 313 14.80 2.49 22.60
C PHE A 313 16.28 2.91 22.58
N ASN A 314 16.63 4.02 21.92
CA ASN A 314 18.00 4.54 21.90
C ASN A 314 18.54 4.84 23.31
N LEU A 315 17.74 5.49 24.16
CA LEU A 315 18.12 5.77 25.54
C LEU A 315 18.41 4.51 26.36
N VAL A 316 17.77 3.38 26.03
CA VAL A 316 17.91 2.13 26.77
C VAL A 316 18.99 1.22 26.19
N PHE A 317 19.13 1.15 24.86
CA PHE A 317 20.04 0.23 24.19
C PHE A 317 21.41 0.84 23.87
N ASN A 318 21.51 2.09 23.42
CA ASN A 318 22.81 2.70 23.06
C ASN A 318 23.87 2.66 24.18
N PRO A 319 23.55 2.93 25.47
CA PRO A 319 24.56 2.89 26.51
C PRO A 319 24.93 1.47 26.97
N ARG A 320 24.32 0.42 26.40
CA ARG A 320 24.60 -0.97 26.78
C ARG A 320 25.65 -1.58 25.89
N SER A 321 26.44 -2.49 26.44
CA SER A 321 27.38 -3.33 25.69
C SER A 321 26.72 -4.59 25.14
N TYR A 322 27.36 -5.24 24.18
CA TYR A 322 26.98 -6.54 23.64
C TYR A 322 26.65 -7.55 24.74
N ARG A 323 27.53 -7.70 25.76
CA ARG A 323 27.34 -8.64 26.88
C ARG A 323 26.09 -8.33 27.72
N GLN A 324 25.71 -7.06 27.82
CA GLN A 324 24.54 -6.63 28.57
C GLN A 324 23.24 -6.90 27.80
N VAL A 325 23.27 -6.80 26.47
CA VAL A 325 22.12 -7.06 25.60
C VAL A 325 21.97 -8.55 25.26
N LYS A 326 23.07 -9.30 25.19
CA LYS A 326 23.09 -10.73 24.85
C LYS A 326 22.17 -11.53 25.77
N GLY A 327 21.20 -12.21 25.15
CA GLY A 327 20.24 -13.09 25.78
C GLY A 327 18.78 -12.64 25.61
N GLU A 328 17.96 -13.53 25.04
CA GLU A 328 16.54 -13.32 24.72
C GLU A 328 15.72 -12.77 25.90
N LYS A 329 15.86 -13.37 27.10
CA LYS A 329 15.11 -12.94 28.29
C LYS A 329 15.38 -11.49 28.68
N LYS A 330 16.60 -10.99 28.49
CA LYS A 330 16.97 -9.60 28.83
C LYS A 330 16.31 -8.62 27.88
N ILE A 331 16.31 -8.93 26.58
CA ILE A 331 15.66 -8.11 25.55
C ILE A 331 14.16 -8.08 25.78
N HIS A 332 13.54 -9.23 25.99
CA HIS A 332 12.11 -9.32 26.25
C HIS A 332 11.68 -8.44 27.43
N THR A 333 12.37 -8.56 28.56
CA THR A 333 12.09 -7.75 29.76
C THR A 333 12.29 -6.26 29.48
N THR A 334 13.30 -5.91 28.69
CA THR A 334 13.60 -4.52 28.33
C THR A 334 12.54 -3.92 27.40
N LEU A 335 12.13 -4.65 26.35
CA LEU A 335 11.07 -4.24 25.42
C LEU A 335 9.75 -4.02 26.16
N LYS A 336 9.37 -4.96 27.02
CA LYS A 336 8.16 -4.88 27.85
C LYS A 336 8.14 -3.61 28.71
N ARG A 337 9.28 -3.25 29.30
CA ARG A 337 9.42 -2.03 30.10
C ARG A 337 9.31 -0.76 29.24
N ILE A 338 9.92 -0.74 28.05
CA ILE A 338 9.85 0.42 27.16
C ILE A 338 8.41 0.63 26.68
N PHE A 339 7.74 -0.41 26.17
CA PHE A 339 6.38 -0.28 25.67
C PHE A 339 5.41 0.18 26.76
N ARG A 340 5.46 -0.41 27.97
CA ARG A 340 4.63 0.03 29.10
C ARG A 340 4.88 1.47 29.54
N ALA A 341 6.10 1.98 29.37
CA ALA A 341 6.45 3.35 29.77
C ALA A 341 6.09 4.40 28.71
N GLN A 342 5.95 4.01 27.44
CA GLN A 342 5.72 4.94 26.33
C GLN A 342 4.29 4.90 25.79
N MET A 343 3.59 3.78 25.99
CA MET A 343 2.27 3.53 25.43
C MET A 343 1.23 3.53 26.53
N ASP A 344 0.18 4.33 26.35
CA ASP A 344 -0.96 4.40 27.29
C ASP A 344 -2.10 3.45 26.86
N VAL A 345 -1.80 2.58 25.89
CA VAL A 345 -2.74 1.64 25.28
C VAL A 345 -2.33 0.20 25.54
N ASP A 346 -3.34 -0.66 25.63
CA ASP A 346 -3.18 -2.09 25.85
C ASP A 346 -2.61 -2.77 24.59
N ILE A 347 -1.28 -2.82 24.51
CA ILE A 347 -0.59 -3.69 23.57
C ILE A 347 -0.88 -5.13 23.97
N THR A 348 -1.51 -5.89 23.07
CA THR A 348 -1.87 -7.28 23.33
C THR A 348 -0.64 -8.16 23.32
N ASN A 349 0.17 -8.05 22.25
CA ASN A 349 1.37 -8.85 22.05
C ASN A 349 2.45 -8.06 21.32
N VAL A 350 3.71 -8.42 21.57
CA VAL A 350 4.85 -7.97 20.77
C VAL A 350 5.63 -9.22 20.38
N TYR A 351 5.73 -9.46 19.08
CA TYR A 351 6.48 -10.57 18.52
C TYR A 351 7.79 -10.04 17.96
N VAL A 352 8.93 -10.52 18.44
CA VAL A 352 10.22 -10.23 17.81
C VAL A 352 10.39 -11.21 16.66
N THR A 353 10.16 -10.75 15.43
CA THR A 353 10.22 -11.57 14.22
C THR A 353 11.66 -11.74 13.71
N LYS A 354 12.55 -10.78 14.05
CA LYS A 354 13.98 -10.86 13.76
C LYS A 354 14.79 -10.19 14.87
N TYR A 355 15.89 -10.83 15.25
CA TYR A 355 16.86 -10.27 16.19
C TYR A 355 18.25 -10.60 15.70
N ILE A 356 19.02 -9.58 15.34
CA ILE A 356 20.43 -9.69 14.96
C ILE A 356 21.22 -8.87 15.97
N LEU A 357 22.25 -9.48 16.56
CA LEU A 357 23.21 -8.79 17.41
C LEU A 357 24.61 -9.13 16.92
N THR A 358 25.27 -8.17 16.27
CA THR A 358 26.64 -8.31 15.78
C THR A 358 27.62 -8.09 16.92
N GLU A 359 28.65 -8.92 16.99
CA GLU A 359 29.74 -8.74 17.95
C GLU A 359 30.50 -7.44 17.68
N PRO A 360 31.06 -6.82 18.74
CA PRO A 360 31.93 -5.67 18.55
C PRO A 360 33.17 -6.12 17.75
N PRO A 361 33.77 -5.26 16.91
CA PRO A 361 35.00 -5.60 16.22
C PRO A 361 36.06 -5.97 17.27
N GLU A 362 36.47 -7.24 17.29
CA GLU A 362 37.57 -7.67 18.15
C GLU A 362 38.81 -6.87 17.75
N SER A 363 39.58 -6.37 18.72
CA SER A 363 40.72 -5.50 18.44
C SER A 363 41.76 -6.16 17.54
N ASP A 364 41.75 -7.49 17.41
CA ASP A 364 42.78 -8.26 16.73
C ASP A 364 42.22 -9.56 16.09
N GLY A 365 41.51 -9.45 14.96
CA GLY A 365 41.46 -10.54 13.96
C GLY A 365 40.08 -11.05 13.50
N GLU A 366 39.78 -10.78 12.23
CA GLU A 366 38.77 -11.43 11.35
C GLU A 366 37.29 -11.39 11.77
N ASP A 367 36.55 -10.45 11.17
CA ASP A 367 35.09 -10.37 11.20
C ASP A 367 34.41 -11.67 10.74
N ARG A 368 33.78 -12.42 11.66
CA ARG A 368 32.80 -13.47 11.32
C ARG A 368 31.42 -13.09 11.82
N PRO A 369 30.43 -12.86 10.93
CA PRO A 369 29.04 -12.74 11.37
C PRO A 369 28.57 -14.11 11.88
N ILE A 370 28.27 -14.20 13.18
CA ILE A 370 27.74 -15.42 13.80
C ILE A 370 26.31 -15.20 14.30
N ASP A 371 25.46 -16.17 13.97
CA ASP A 371 24.13 -16.51 14.50
C ASP A 371 22.92 -15.69 13.99
N ASP A 372 22.26 -16.23 12.96
CA ASP A 372 20.93 -15.84 12.47
C ASP A 372 19.87 -16.74 13.15
N THR A 373 19.78 -16.68 14.49
CA THR A 373 18.79 -17.46 15.23
C THR A 373 17.42 -16.76 15.19
N ALA A 374 16.46 -17.35 14.49
CA ALA A 374 15.06 -16.96 14.57
C ALA A 374 14.48 -17.38 15.95
N PHE A 375 13.93 -16.43 16.71
CA PHE A 375 13.38 -16.67 18.06
C PHE A 375 11.87 -16.95 18.06
N LYS A 376 11.39 -17.60 19.14
CA LYS A 376 9.99 -18.02 19.33
C LYS A 376 9.11 -16.89 19.90
N PHE A 377 7.79 -17.06 19.73
CA PHE A 377 6.70 -16.14 20.04
C PHE A 377 6.50 -15.87 21.54
N PHE A 378 6.11 -14.65 21.93
CA PHE A 378 5.73 -14.36 23.33
C PHE A 378 4.53 -13.43 23.48
N LYS A 379 3.72 -13.73 24.51
CA LYS A 379 2.51 -12.99 24.91
C LYS A 379 2.86 -11.95 25.96
N LEU A 380 2.53 -10.68 25.74
CA LEU A 380 2.62 -9.65 26.79
C LEU A 380 1.37 -9.74 27.67
N LYS A 381 1.38 -10.61 28.69
CA LYS A 381 0.42 -10.49 29.80
C LYS A 381 0.86 -9.42 30.80
#